data_AF-B9Z358-F1
#
_entry.id   AF-B9Z358-F1
#
_cell.length_a   1.000
_cell.length_b   1.000
_cell.length_c   1.000
_cell.angle_alpha   90.00
_cell.angle_beta   90.00
_cell.angle_gamma   90.00
#
_symmetry.space_group_name_H-M   'P 1'
#
loop_
_entity.id
_entity.type
_entity.pdbx_description
1 polymer ?
#
loop_
_entity_poly.entity_id
_entity_poly.type
_entity_poly.pdbx_seq_one_letter_code
_entity_poly.pdbx_strand_id
1 'polypeptide(L)'
;MTVTSTTNNPYTVLNTGNSTSSSSVSASSAEGIQNRFLTLLTTQLKSQDPLNPMENNEITSQMAQISQVTGLENLSKSINSLLQSQYGTQSLLAASLVGKSAMIDGNTLTLAQGGTAQGGVILDGSAQNLAITVKNANGEVIDTFTMNNVDSGLTTFNWDGTDKDGNAAAAGVYTFSVAATNESNGKTTSVTAEPLSNQHVDAVVWDKGSPYIVTPQGGRVAIANIVQVS
;
A
#
# COMPACT_ATOMS: atom_id res chain seq x y z
N MET A 1 -53.98 6.37 9.01
CA MET A 1 -52.66 6.69 8.44
C MET A 1 -52.16 5.47 7.70
N THR A 2 -51.89 5.56 6.40
CA THR A 2 -50.55 5.36 5.80
C THR A 2 -50.67 5.52 4.28
N VAL A 3 -49.81 6.38 3.78
CA VAL A 3 -49.63 6.89 2.42
C VAL A 3 -49.21 5.82 1.41
N THR A 4 -49.85 5.81 0.25
CA THR A 4 -49.34 5.16 -0.97
C THR A 4 -48.42 6.13 -1.69
N SER A 5 -47.12 5.85 -1.69
CA SER A 5 -46.11 6.64 -2.41
C SER A 5 -46.09 6.25 -3.88
N THR A 6 -46.81 6.99 -4.72
CA THR A 6 -46.69 6.92 -6.18
C THR A 6 -45.32 7.43 -6.61
N THR A 7 -44.41 6.54 -6.99
CA THR A 7 -43.11 6.91 -7.57
C THR A 7 -43.28 7.12 -9.07
N ASN A 8 -43.67 8.32 -9.48
CA ASN A 8 -43.60 8.73 -10.88
C ASN A 8 -42.14 9.02 -11.23
N ASN A 9 -41.45 8.05 -11.83
CA ASN A 9 -40.11 8.23 -12.35
C ASN A 9 -40.22 8.71 -13.82
N PRO A 10 -39.90 9.98 -14.16
CA PRO A 10 -40.19 10.58 -15.46
C PRO A 10 -39.34 10.07 -16.64
N TYR A 11 -38.55 9.01 -16.42
CA TYR A 11 -37.56 8.50 -17.38
C TYR A 11 -38.04 7.29 -18.19
N THR A 12 -39.29 6.83 -17.99
CA THR A 12 -39.82 5.62 -18.64
C THR A 12 -40.16 5.80 -20.14
N VAL A 13 -40.17 7.04 -20.64
CA VAL A 13 -40.50 7.34 -22.05
C VAL A 13 -39.32 7.20 -23.02
N LEU A 14 -38.10 6.93 -22.53
CA LEU A 14 -36.90 6.82 -23.38
C LEU A 14 -36.52 5.39 -23.78
N ASN A 15 -37.21 4.34 -23.29
CA ASN A 15 -36.75 2.95 -23.46
C ASN A 15 -37.73 1.99 -24.17
N THR A 16 -38.68 2.50 -24.97
CA THR A 16 -39.59 1.61 -25.73
C THR A 16 -39.68 2.06 -27.19
N GLY A 17 -38.87 1.44 -28.07
CA GLY A 17 -38.97 1.71 -29.52
C GLY A 17 -37.84 1.24 -30.45
N ASN A 18 -37.39 -0.02 -30.32
CA ASN A 18 -36.89 -0.93 -31.38
C ASN A 18 -36.21 -0.40 -32.68
N SER A 19 -34.92 -0.74 -32.81
CA SER A 19 -34.17 -1.18 -34.01
C SER A 19 -33.95 -0.25 -35.20
N THR A 20 -32.71 0.25 -35.36
CA THR A 20 -31.82 -0.02 -36.52
C THR A 20 -30.50 0.77 -36.42
N SER A 21 -29.42 0.10 -36.82
CA SER A 21 -28.17 0.68 -37.34
C SER A 21 -27.16 1.28 -36.37
N SER A 22 -25.97 0.69 -36.47
CA SER A 22 -24.67 1.15 -36.00
C SER A 22 -24.42 2.64 -36.26
N SER A 23 -24.26 3.39 -35.17
CA SER A 23 -23.30 4.48 -35.10
C SER A 23 -22.98 4.69 -33.64
N SER A 24 -21.73 4.43 -33.27
CA SER A 24 -21.12 4.87 -32.03
C SER A 24 -21.14 6.39 -31.97
N VAL A 25 -22.25 6.97 -31.53
CA VAL A 25 -22.29 8.40 -31.23
C VAL A 25 -21.93 8.56 -29.76
N SER A 26 -20.64 8.64 -29.51
CA SER A 26 -20.10 9.26 -28.30
C SER A 26 -20.43 10.76 -28.35
N ALA A 27 -21.70 11.12 -28.19
CA ALA A 27 -22.19 12.50 -28.12
C ALA A 27 -22.90 12.79 -26.79
N SER A 28 -22.46 12.12 -25.72
CA SER A 28 -22.75 12.50 -24.34
C SER A 28 -21.64 13.37 -23.72
N SER A 29 -20.59 13.70 -24.48
CA SER A 29 -19.47 14.47 -23.97
C SER A 29 -19.80 15.96 -24.04
N ALA A 30 -19.44 16.71 -23.01
CA ALA A 30 -19.70 18.15 -22.93
C ALA A 30 -19.17 18.90 -24.14
N GLU A 31 -18.13 18.38 -24.81
CA GLU A 31 -17.58 18.93 -26.05
C GLU A 31 -18.59 18.91 -27.21
N GLY A 32 -19.44 17.89 -27.30
CA GLY A 32 -20.51 17.82 -28.31
C GLY A 32 -21.64 18.82 -28.04
N ILE A 33 -21.90 19.08 -26.76
CA ILE A 33 -22.89 20.04 -26.28
C ILE A 33 -22.37 21.49 -26.44
N GLN A 34 -21.09 21.73 -26.18
CA GLN A 34 -20.40 23.00 -26.45
C GLN A 34 -20.36 23.34 -27.95
N ASN A 35 -20.10 22.35 -28.82
CA ASN A 35 -20.13 22.54 -30.27
C ASN A 35 -21.54 22.88 -30.79
N ARG A 36 -22.58 22.25 -30.25
CA ARG A 36 -23.97 22.61 -30.54
C ARG A 36 -24.30 24.03 -30.05
N PHE A 37 -23.82 24.45 -28.88
CA PHE A 37 -23.97 25.82 -28.39
C PHE A 37 -23.30 26.84 -29.32
N LEU A 38 -22.03 26.64 -29.71
CA LEU A 38 -21.33 27.52 -30.65
C LEU A 38 -22.03 27.57 -32.02
N THR A 39 -22.58 26.45 -32.48
CA THR A 39 -23.35 26.39 -33.74
C THR A 39 -24.66 27.16 -33.64
N LEU A 40 -25.40 27.01 -32.54
CA LEU A 40 -26.65 27.75 -32.30
C LEU A 40 -26.40 29.25 -32.11
N LEU A 41 -25.34 29.64 -31.42
CA LEU A 41 -24.95 31.03 -31.21
C LEU A 41 -24.52 31.72 -32.52
N THR A 42 -23.80 30.98 -33.38
CA THR A 42 -23.45 31.45 -34.73
C THR A 42 -24.67 31.54 -35.64
N THR A 43 -25.65 30.65 -35.48
CA THR A 43 -26.90 30.65 -36.26
C THR A 43 -27.85 31.77 -35.81
N GLN A 44 -27.96 32.04 -34.51
CA GLN A 44 -28.75 33.15 -33.96
C GLN A 44 -28.20 34.51 -34.39
N LEU A 45 -26.88 34.72 -34.38
CA LEU A 45 -26.24 35.92 -34.96
C LEU A 45 -26.60 36.15 -36.44
N LYS A 46 -26.90 35.07 -37.18
CA LYS A 46 -27.28 35.10 -38.59
C LYS A 46 -28.77 35.31 -38.84
N SER A 47 -29.63 35.20 -37.81
CA SER A 47 -31.10 35.22 -37.95
C SER A 47 -31.87 35.95 -36.82
N GLN A 48 -31.31 36.99 -36.18
CA GLN A 48 -32.01 37.68 -35.08
C GLN A 48 -33.31 38.40 -35.53
N ASP A 49 -34.45 37.76 -35.27
CA ASP A 49 -35.72 38.42 -34.96
C ASP A 49 -35.75 38.68 -33.43
N PRO A 50 -35.88 39.94 -32.97
CA PRO A 50 -35.55 40.40 -31.61
C PRO A 50 -36.51 40.01 -30.47
N LEU A 51 -37.46 39.09 -30.63
CA LEU A 51 -38.60 39.01 -29.71
C LEU A 51 -38.63 37.92 -28.63
N ASN A 52 -37.58 37.10 -28.38
CA ASN A 52 -37.55 36.26 -27.15
C ASN A 52 -36.14 35.93 -26.63
N PRO A 53 -35.50 36.82 -25.86
CA PRO A 53 -34.21 36.57 -25.22
C PRO A 53 -34.24 35.60 -24.01
N MET A 54 -35.40 35.02 -23.65
CA MET A 54 -35.54 34.15 -22.46
C MET A 54 -34.93 32.75 -22.63
N GLU A 55 -34.96 32.16 -23.83
CA GLU A 55 -34.43 30.81 -24.12
C GLU A 55 -32.89 30.72 -23.97
N ASN A 56 -32.16 31.83 -24.13
CA ASN A 56 -30.70 31.84 -24.09
C ASN A 56 -30.13 31.70 -22.66
N ASN A 57 -30.87 32.16 -21.65
CA ASN A 57 -30.43 32.08 -20.25
C ASN A 57 -30.58 30.66 -19.69
N GLU A 58 -31.63 29.93 -20.08
CA GLU A 58 -31.89 28.57 -19.61
C GLU A 58 -30.89 27.57 -20.19
N ILE A 59 -30.56 27.70 -21.48
CA ILE A 59 -29.50 26.90 -22.12
C ILE A 59 -28.14 27.21 -21.49
N THR A 60 -27.79 28.48 -21.26
CA THR A 60 -26.51 28.85 -20.63
C THR A 60 -26.39 28.28 -19.22
N SER A 61 -27.49 28.25 -18.45
CA SER A 61 -27.53 27.60 -17.14
C SER A 61 -27.33 26.08 -17.22
N GLN A 62 -27.99 25.41 -18.17
CA GLN A 62 -27.80 23.98 -18.41
C GLN A 62 -26.37 23.66 -18.91
N MET A 63 -25.76 24.52 -19.73
CA MET A 63 -24.36 24.38 -20.16
C MET A 63 -23.38 24.54 -18.99
N ALA A 64 -23.64 25.48 -18.08
CA ALA A 64 -22.82 25.67 -16.89
C ALA A 64 -22.91 24.44 -15.96
N GLN A 65 -24.10 23.87 -15.77
CA GLN A 65 -24.29 22.63 -15.01
C GLN A 65 -23.56 21.45 -15.65
N ILE A 66 -23.67 21.28 -16.98
CA ILE A 66 -22.97 20.20 -17.70
C ILE A 66 -21.44 20.40 -17.62
N SER A 67 -20.95 21.63 -17.74
CA SER A 67 -19.52 21.94 -17.62
C SER A 67 -18.99 21.64 -16.22
N GLN A 68 -19.78 21.90 -15.17
CA GLN A 68 -19.44 21.53 -13.80
C GLN A 68 -19.39 20.01 -13.61
N VAL A 69 -20.39 19.27 -14.11
CA VAL A 69 -20.42 17.79 -14.04
C VAL A 69 -19.24 17.19 -14.80
N THR A 70 -18.92 17.74 -15.96
CA THR A 70 -17.79 17.27 -16.78
C THR A 70 -16.45 17.62 -16.15
N GLY A 71 -16.35 18.80 -15.53
CA GLY A 71 -15.21 19.16 -14.70
C GLY A 71 -15.00 18.18 -13.55
N LEU A 72 -16.07 17.75 -12.89
CA LEU A 72 -16.03 16.74 -11.82
C LEU A 72 -15.66 15.35 -12.38
N GLU A 73 -16.17 14.97 -13.54
CA GLU A 73 -15.81 13.72 -14.21
C GLU A 73 -14.33 13.69 -14.60
N ASN A 74 -13.81 14.79 -15.17
CA ASN A 74 -12.41 14.93 -15.52
C ASN A 74 -11.50 14.95 -14.29
N LEU A 75 -11.94 15.56 -13.19
CA LEU A 75 -11.25 15.49 -11.91
C LEU A 75 -11.19 14.05 -11.39
N SER A 76 -12.31 13.33 -11.43
CA SER A 76 -12.37 11.91 -11.05
C SER A 76 -11.44 11.05 -11.92
N LYS A 77 -11.40 11.27 -13.24
CA LYS A 77 -10.46 10.59 -14.15
C LYS A 77 -9.01 10.91 -13.80
N SER A 78 -8.70 12.17 -13.52
CA SER A 78 -7.35 12.61 -13.14
C SER A 78 -6.91 11.98 -11.80
N ILE A 79 -7.81 11.91 -10.82
CA ILE A 79 -7.55 11.23 -9.54
C ILE A 79 -7.29 9.74 -9.76
N ASN A 80 -8.10 9.07 -10.57
CA ASN A 80 -7.88 7.65 -10.89
C ASN A 80 -6.54 7.43 -11.60
N SER A 81 -6.17 8.30 -12.54
CA SER A 81 -4.86 8.24 -13.20
C SER A 81 -3.71 8.46 -12.23
N LEU A 82 -3.85 9.37 -11.27
CA LEU A 82 -2.84 9.61 -10.24
C LEU A 82 -2.68 8.39 -9.33
N LEU A 83 -3.78 7.77 -8.90
CA LEU A 83 -3.75 6.54 -8.10
C LEU A 83 -3.07 5.40 -8.86
N GLN A 84 -3.37 5.23 -10.15
CA GLN A 84 -2.69 4.24 -10.99
C GLN A 84 -1.19 4.51 -11.13
N SER A 85 -0.79 5.78 -11.30
CA SER A 85 0.63 6.16 -11.34
C SER A 85 1.33 5.83 -10.02
N GLN A 86 0.67 6.06 -8.87
CA GLN A 86 1.20 5.73 -7.56
C GLN A 86 1.33 4.20 -7.35
N TYR A 87 0.40 3.40 -7.88
CA TYR A 87 0.55 1.95 -7.88
C TYR A 87 1.71 1.50 -8.77
N GLY A 88 1.92 2.14 -9.92
CA GLY A 88 3.04 1.85 -10.81
C GLY A 88 4.40 2.09 -10.13
N THR A 89 4.56 3.21 -9.42
CA THR A 89 5.81 3.52 -8.69
C THR A 89 6.05 2.57 -7.53
N GLN A 90 5.03 2.26 -6.74
CA GLN A 90 5.12 1.25 -5.69
C GLN A 90 5.45 -0.14 -6.26
N SER A 91 4.93 -0.49 -7.43
CA SER A 91 5.24 -1.75 -8.12
C SER A 91 6.70 -1.85 -8.51
N LEU A 92 7.27 -0.77 -9.04
CA LEU A 92 8.68 -0.75 -9.40
C LEU A 92 9.57 -0.91 -8.16
N LEU A 93 9.26 -0.20 -7.07
CA LEU A 93 9.98 -0.33 -5.81
C LEU A 93 9.87 -1.77 -5.28
N ALA A 94 8.66 -2.33 -5.25
CA ALA A 94 8.43 -3.68 -4.79
C ALA A 94 9.14 -4.73 -5.66
N ALA A 95 9.08 -4.61 -6.98
CA ALA A 95 9.77 -5.51 -7.91
C ALA A 95 11.28 -5.51 -7.69
N SER A 96 11.86 -4.37 -7.32
CA SER A 96 13.28 -4.26 -6.98
C SER A 96 13.67 -5.01 -5.69
N LEU A 97 12.70 -5.33 -4.83
CA LEU A 97 12.92 -6.11 -3.61
C LEU A 97 12.98 -7.62 -3.89
N VAL A 98 12.39 -8.09 -4.98
CA VAL A 98 12.38 -9.52 -5.31
C VAL A 98 13.82 -10.01 -5.50
N GLY A 99 14.18 -11.07 -4.79
CA GLY A 99 15.54 -11.63 -4.77
C GLY A 99 16.51 -10.91 -3.83
N LYS A 100 16.06 -9.88 -3.10
CA LYS A 100 16.83 -9.25 -2.01
C LYS A 100 16.43 -9.80 -0.66
N SER A 101 17.26 -9.50 0.34
CA SER A 101 16.96 -9.81 1.74
C SER A 101 16.41 -8.57 2.42
N ALA A 102 15.31 -8.72 3.15
CA ALA A 102 14.63 -7.64 3.84
C ALA A 102 14.53 -7.95 5.34
N MET A 103 14.81 -6.93 6.15
CA MET A 103 14.62 -6.97 7.59
C MET A 103 13.18 -6.60 7.91
N ILE A 104 12.45 -7.51 8.53
CA ILE A 104 11.05 -7.33 8.91
C ILE A 104 10.86 -7.60 10.40
N ASP A 105 9.80 -7.02 10.97
CA ASP A 105 9.39 -7.29 12.34
C ASP A 105 9.19 -8.80 12.54
N GLY A 106 9.91 -9.37 13.48
CA GLY A 106 9.88 -10.81 13.70
C GLY A 106 11.13 -11.32 14.40
N ASN A 107 11.00 -12.49 15.00
CA ASN A 107 12.05 -13.08 15.83
C ASN A 107 12.51 -14.44 15.30
N THR A 108 12.43 -14.65 13.99
CA THR A 108 12.83 -15.89 13.34
C THR A 108 14.22 -15.78 12.73
N LEU A 109 14.96 -16.88 12.76
CA LEU A 109 16.27 -17.04 12.14
C LEU A 109 16.23 -18.29 11.28
N THR A 110 16.67 -18.18 10.03
CA THR A 110 16.79 -19.34 9.14
C THR A 110 18.27 -19.72 9.04
N LEU A 111 18.61 -20.92 9.51
CA LEU A 111 19.96 -21.45 9.47
C LEU A 111 20.10 -22.43 8.30
N ALA A 112 20.96 -22.09 7.33
CA ALA A 112 21.38 -23.00 6.28
C ALA A 112 22.37 -24.05 6.82
N GLN A 113 22.48 -25.20 6.16
CA GLN A 113 23.37 -26.28 6.58
C GLN A 113 24.83 -25.80 6.61
N GLY A 114 25.43 -25.73 7.81
CA GLY A 114 26.80 -25.24 8.01
C GLY A 114 26.99 -23.74 7.72
N GLY A 115 25.91 -22.97 7.65
CA GLY A 115 25.93 -21.52 7.43
C GLY A 115 25.76 -20.72 8.72
N THR A 116 25.57 -19.41 8.56
CA THR A 116 25.24 -18.48 9.65
C THR A 116 23.83 -17.92 9.46
N ALA A 117 23.14 -17.59 10.54
CA ALA A 117 21.87 -16.88 10.48
C ALA A 117 22.04 -15.42 10.90
N GLN A 118 21.42 -14.49 10.18
CA GLN A 118 21.46 -13.06 10.50
C GLN A 118 20.12 -12.60 11.04
N GLY A 119 20.17 -11.80 12.11
CA GLY A 119 19.02 -11.13 12.70
C GLY A 119 19.38 -9.70 13.09
N GLY A 120 18.41 -8.99 13.67
CA GLY A 120 18.63 -7.62 14.09
C GLY A 120 17.64 -7.21 15.15
N VAL A 121 17.86 -6.01 15.65
CA VAL A 121 17.08 -5.43 16.73
C VAL A 121 17.08 -3.91 16.58
N ILE A 122 15.92 -3.29 16.80
CA ILE A 122 15.81 -1.84 16.95
C ILE A 122 15.76 -1.55 18.44
N LEU A 123 16.65 -0.67 18.91
CA LEU A 123 16.65 -0.20 20.28
C LEU A 123 16.15 1.25 20.36
N ASP A 124 15.20 1.53 21.25
CA ASP A 124 14.70 2.89 21.49
C ASP A 124 15.73 3.82 22.15
N GLY A 125 16.76 3.25 22.77
CA GLY A 125 17.82 3.95 23.48
C GLY A 125 19.12 3.13 23.48
N SER A 126 20.24 3.75 23.84
CA SER A 126 21.49 3.00 24.04
C SER A 126 21.32 1.95 25.15
N ALA A 127 21.86 0.76 24.97
CA ALA A 127 21.89 -0.31 25.95
C ALA A 127 23.32 -0.73 26.27
N GLN A 128 23.69 -0.76 27.55
CA GLN A 128 24.98 -1.28 28.00
C GLN A 128 25.12 -2.77 27.73
N ASN A 129 24.02 -3.52 27.80
CA ASN A 129 24.00 -4.95 27.62
C ASN A 129 22.80 -5.37 26.76
N LEU A 130 23.05 -6.04 25.66
CA LEU A 130 22.04 -6.63 24.78
C LEU A 130 22.28 -8.14 24.72
N ALA A 131 21.43 -8.91 25.39
CA ALA A 131 21.46 -10.36 25.34
C ALA A 131 20.54 -10.89 24.22
N ILE A 132 21.08 -11.75 23.37
CA ILE A 132 20.34 -12.46 22.32
C ILE A 132 20.35 -13.95 22.67
N THR A 133 19.16 -14.50 22.88
CA THR A 133 18.98 -15.93 23.18
C THR A 133 18.33 -16.60 21.99
N VAL A 134 18.97 -17.62 21.43
CA VAL A 134 18.48 -18.43 20.31
C VAL A 134 17.83 -19.71 20.84
N LYS A 135 16.64 -20.02 20.33
CA LYS A 135 15.82 -21.16 20.73
C LYS A 135 15.42 -22.00 19.52
N ASN A 136 15.37 -23.32 19.70
CA ASN A 136 14.88 -24.24 18.69
C ASN A 136 13.33 -24.27 18.63
N ALA A 137 12.77 -25.08 17.74
CA ALA A 137 11.33 -25.27 17.58
C ALA A 137 10.63 -25.83 18.84
N ASN A 138 11.36 -26.51 19.73
CA ASN A 138 10.85 -27.01 21.01
C ASN A 138 10.89 -25.96 22.12
N GLY A 139 11.45 -24.77 21.84
CA GLY A 139 11.64 -23.70 22.83
C GLY A 139 12.88 -23.88 23.71
N GLU A 140 13.72 -24.87 23.44
CA GLU A 140 14.98 -25.09 24.16
C GLU A 140 16.01 -24.06 23.72
N VAL A 141 16.75 -23.51 24.69
CA VAL A 141 17.83 -22.56 24.43
C VAL A 141 19.03 -23.31 23.85
N ILE A 142 19.39 -22.95 22.63
CA ILE A 142 20.53 -23.51 21.91
C ILE A 142 21.78 -22.71 22.21
N ASP A 143 21.66 -21.39 22.18
CA ASP A 143 22.77 -20.48 22.39
C ASP A 143 22.28 -19.16 23.02
N THR A 144 23.18 -18.48 23.72
CA THR A 144 22.97 -17.11 24.20
C THR A 144 24.28 -16.36 24.13
N PHE A 145 24.26 -15.27 23.38
CA PHE A 145 25.39 -14.35 23.26
C PHE A 145 24.94 -12.93 23.60
N THR A 146 25.92 -12.06 23.84
CA THR A 146 25.66 -10.73 24.37
C THR A 146 26.55 -9.71 23.70
N MET A 147 25.96 -8.56 23.40
CA MET A 147 26.65 -7.39 22.87
C MET A 147 26.67 -6.29 23.94
N ASN A 148 27.82 -5.66 24.11
CA ASN A 148 28.00 -4.61 25.10
C ASN A 148 28.04 -3.24 24.44
N ASN A 149 27.50 -2.23 25.12
CA ASN A 149 27.49 -0.82 24.68
C ASN A 149 26.93 -0.63 23.27
N VAL A 150 25.68 -1.03 23.08
CA VAL A 150 24.94 -0.90 21.83
C VAL A 150 24.23 0.45 21.81
N ASP A 151 24.38 1.23 20.74
CA ASP A 151 23.68 2.50 20.59
C ASP A 151 22.19 2.30 20.26
N SER A 152 21.41 3.38 20.39
CA SER A 152 20.01 3.38 19.93
C SER A 152 19.92 3.21 18.41
N GLY A 153 18.84 2.61 17.93
CA GLY A 153 18.57 2.38 16.52
C GLY A 153 18.78 0.93 16.11
N LEU A 154 19.00 0.72 14.82
CA LEU A 154 19.11 -0.62 14.23
C LEU A 154 20.51 -1.21 14.48
N THR A 155 20.53 -2.36 15.16
CA THR A 155 21.72 -3.19 15.33
C THR A 155 21.49 -4.55 14.69
N THR A 156 22.45 -5.03 13.91
CA THR A 156 22.40 -6.37 13.30
C THR A 156 23.35 -7.31 14.02
N PHE A 157 23.04 -8.60 13.99
CA PHE A 157 23.85 -9.65 14.59
C PHE A 157 23.87 -10.90 13.71
N ASN A 158 24.92 -11.70 13.86
CA ASN A 158 25.11 -12.96 13.17
C ASN A 158 25.27 -14.07 14.20
N TRP A 159 24.41 -15.08 14.13
CA TRP A 159 24.58 -16.34 14.85
C TRP A 159 25.31 -17.33 13.93
N ASP A 160 26.37 -17.93 14.45
CA ASP A 160 27.26 -18.83 13.71
C ASP A 160 26.67 -20.24 13.51
N GLY A 161 25.49 -20.51 14.07
CA GLY A 161 24.83 -21.80 13.95
C GLY A 161 25.41 -22.85 14.89
N THR A 162 26.09 -22.44 15.98
CA THR A 162 26.57 -23.37 17.01
C THR A 162 25.72 -23.31 18.28
N ASP A 163 25.72 -24.41 19.03
CA ASP A 163 25.15 -24.46 20.38
C ASP A 163 26.16 -23.97 21.44
N LYS A 164 25.68 -23.83 22.67
CA LYS A 164 26.50 -23.47 23.86
C LYS A 164 27.74 -24.33 24.10
N ASP A 165 27.79 -25.55 23.55
CA ASP A 165 28.90 -26.50 23.71
C ASP A 165 29.84 -26.45 22.48
N GLY A 166 29.57 -25.58 21.51
CA GLY A 166 30.33 -25.39 20.27
C GLY A 166 30.00 -26.41 19.18
N ASN A 167 28.95 -27.22 19.34
CA ASN A 167 28.52 -28.16 18.31
C ASN A 167 27.67 -27.45 17.26
N ALA A 168 27.76 -27.89 16.01
CA ALA A 168 26.93 -27.36 14.94
C ALA A 168 25.44 -27.70 15.17
N ALA A 169 24.59 -26.68 15.15
CA ALA A 169 23.15 -26.82 15.16
C ALA A 169 22.65 -27.36 13.81
N ALA A 170 21.52 -28.07 13.85
CA ALA A 170 20.91 -28.59 12.63
C ALA A 170 20.38 -27.45 11.75
N ALA A 171 20.38 -27.66 10.43
CA ALA A 171 19.74 -26.71 9.52
C ALA A 171 18.24 -26.63 9.82
N GLY A 172 17.68 -25.41 9.85
CA GLY A 172 16.29 -25.22 10.21
C GLY A 172 15.92 -23.80 10.59
N VAL A 173 14.69 -23.66 11.07
CA VAL A 173 14.14 -22.39 11.55
C VAL A 173 14.25 -22.35 13.06
N TYR A 174 14.86 -21.28 13.55
CA TYR A 174 15.04 -20.97 14.96
C TYR A 174 14.28 -19.71 15.32
N THR A 175 14.03 -19.52 16.61
CA THR A 175 13.50 -18.27 17.15
C THR A 175 14.53 -17.63 18.04
N PHE A 176 14.51 -16.32 18.19
CA PHE A 176 15.36 -15.63 19.15
C PHE A 176 14.56 -14.68 20.04
N SER A 177 15.13 -14.32 21.17
CA SER A 177 14.61 -13.27 22.04
C SER A 177 15.73 -12.32 22.40
N VAL A 178 15.40 -11.04 22.46
CA VAL A 178 16.34 -9.96 22.79
C VAL A 178 15.97 -9.37 24.15
N ALA A 179 16.99 -9.09 24.96
CA ALA A 179 16.84 -8.37 26.21
C ALA A 179 17.93 -7.29 26.30
N ALA A 180 17.51 -6.03 26.23
CA ALA A 180 18.40 -4.89 26.33
C ALA A 180 18.27 -4.23 27.71
N THR A 181 19.40 -3.96 28.37
CA THR A 181 19.44 -3.39 29.72
C THR A 181 20.55 -2.36 29.88
N ASN A 182 20.30 -1.37 30.73
CA ASN A 182 21.28 -0.43 31.26
C ASN A 182 21.41 -0.61 32.76
N GLU A 183 22.61 -0.41 33.29
CA GLU A 183 22.88 -0.33 34.70
C GLU A 183 23.36 1.07 35.07
N SER A 184 22.68 1.67 36.06
CA SER A 184 23.08 2.94 36.65
C SER A 184 22.85 2.88 38.15
N ASN A 185 23.89 3.21 38.94
CA ASN A 185 23.86 3.19 40.41
C ASN A 185 23.38 1.85 41.01
N GLY A 186 23.77 0.72 40.41
CA GLY A 186 23.37 -0.62 40.87
C GLY A 186 21.91 -0.99 40.57
N LYS A 187 21.19 -0.18 39.79
CA LYS A 187 19.83 -0.48 39.30
C LYS A 187 19.87 -0.81 37.81
N THR A 188 19.35 -1.98 37.47
CA THR A 188 19.13 -2.39 36.08
C THR A 188 17.80 -1.83 35.57
N THR A 189 17.82 -1.18 34.41
CA THR A 189 16.64 -0.73 33.67
C THR A 189 16.60 -1.42 32.31
N SER A 190 15.41 -1.86 31.89
CA SER A 190 15.23 -2.42 30.56
C SER A 190 15.12 -1.30 29.51
N VAL A 191 15.68 -1.56 28.33
CA VAL A 191 15.52 -0.75 27.13
C VAL A 191 14.59 -1.51 26.19
N THR A 192 13.63 -0.81 25.57
CA THR A 192 12.78 -1.41 24.54
C THR A 192 13.64 -1.91 23.38
N ALA A 193 13.44 -3.16 23.00
CA ALA A 193 14.17 -3.82 21.94
C ALA A 193 13.18 -4.59 21.06
N GLU A 194 13.06 -4.18 19.80
CA GLU A 194 12.17 -4.82 18.82
C GLU A 194 12.98 -5.76 17.93
N PRO A 195 12.74 -7.10 17.98
CA PRO A 195 13.48 -8.04 17.17
C PRO A 195 13.06 -7.95 15.70
N LEU A 196 14.05 -8.01 14.81
CA LEU A 196 13.87 -8.08 13.38
C LEU A 196 14.45 -9.37 12.80
N SER A 197 13.69 -10.00 11.92
CA SER A 197 14.10 -11.19 11.19
C SER A 197 14.57 -10.82 9.79
N ASN A 198 15.68 -11.41 9.36
CA ASN A 198 16.14 -11.28 7.99
C ASN A 198 15.44 -12.33 7.12
N GLN A 199 14.66 -11.88 6.14
CA GLN A 199 13.89 -12.75 5.25
C GLN A 199 14.23 -12.47 3.80
N HIS A 200 14.44 -13.54 3.04
CA HIS A 200 14.54 -13.44 1.60
C HIS A 200 13.18 -13.07 1.01
N VAL A 201 13.17 -12.25 -0.05
CA VAL A 201 11.92 -11.86 -0.73
C VAL A 201 11.79 -12.71 -2.00
N ASP A 202 10.83 -13.64 -2.01
CA ASP A 202 10.62 -14.55 -3.14
C ASP A 202 9.73 -13.94 -4.21
N ALA A 203 8.70 -13.20 -3.78
CA ALA A 203 7.75 -12.57 -4.68
C ALA A 203 7.14 -11.32 -4.05
N VAL A 204 6.50 -10.52 -4.90
CA VAL A 204 5.61 -9.44 -4.49
C VAL A 204 4.22 -9.73 -5.00
N VAL A 205 3.24 -9.57 -4.13
CA VAL A 205 1.82 -9.76 -4.44
C VAL A 205 1.03 -8.52 -4.05
N TRP A 206 0.03 -8.21 -4.85
CA TRP A 206 -0.87 -7.10 -4.59
C TRP A 206 -2.14 -7.61 -3.92
N ASP A 207 -2.55 -6.95 -2.84
CA ASP A 207 -3.87 -7.16 -2.25
C ASP A 207 -4.52 -5.81 -1.94
N LYS A 208 -5.74 -5.61 -2.47
CA LYS A 208 -6.55 -4.39 -2.29
C LYS A 208 -5.79 -3.07 -2.51
N GLY A 209 -4.83 -3.04 -3.44
CA GLY A 209 -4.05 -1.85 -3.76
C GLY A 209 -2.81 -1.61 -2.89
N SER A 210 -2.47 -2.53 -2.00
CA SER A 210 -1.23 -2.50 -1.21
C SER A 210 -0.28 -3.62 -1.65
N PRO A 211 1.01 -3.32 -1.84
CA PRO A 211 2.01 -4.34 -2.16
C PRO A 211 2.49 -5.07 -0.90
N TYR A 212 2.59 -6.40 -1.00
CA TYR A 212 3.10 -7.28 0.03
C TYR A 212 4.27 -8.10 -0.53
N ILE A 213 5.33 -8.28 0.26
CA ILE A 213 6.35 -9.28 -0.02
C ILE A 213 5.85 -10.66 0.42
N VAL A 214 6.30 -11.69 -0.27
CA VAL A 214 6.11 -13.09 0.08
C VAL A 214 7.45 -13.64 0.54
N THR A 215 7.50 -14.13 1.77
CA THR A 215 8.69 -14.81 2.31
C THR A 215 8.71 -16.28 1.87
N PRO A 216 9.87 -16.97 1.93
CA PRO A 216 9.99 -18.39 1.59
C PRO A 216 9.05 -19.31 2.35
N GLN A 217 8.60 -18.88 3.54
CA GLN A 217 7.64 -19.61 4.36
C GLN A 217 6.17 -19.37 3.92
N GLY A 218 5.94 -18.62 2.84
CA GLY A 218 4.62 -18.25 2.34
C GLY A 218 3.95 -17.10 3.12
N GLY A 219 4.67 -16.49 4.06
CA GLY A 219 4.19 -15.36 4.84
C GLY A 219 4.08 -14.11 3.97
N ARG A 220 2.97 -13.36 4.10
CA ARG A 220 2.76 -12.08 3.40
C ARG A 220 3.06 -10.94 4.37
N VAL A 221 4.00 -10.08 4.01
CA VAL A 221 4.41 -8.94 4.85
C VAL A 221 4.25 -7.66 4.05
N ALA A 222 3.62 -6.64 4.64
CA ALA A 222 3.46 -5.36 3.98
C ALA A 222 4.82 -4.70 3.78
N ILE A 223 5.05 -4.08 2.62
CA ILE A 223 6.31 -3.37 2.35
C ILE A 223 6.57 -2.25 3.37
N ALA A 224 5.50 -1.68 3.94
CA ALA A 224 5.59 -0.67 4.98
C ALA A 224 6.26 -1.16 6.29
N ASN A 225 6.31 -2.48 6.53
CA ASN A 225 6.93 -3.07 7.72
C ASN A 225 8.37 -3.53 7.45
N ILE A 226 8.93 -3.20 6.30
CA ILE A 226 10.33 -3.48 6.00
C ILE A 226 11.16 -2.34 6.57
N VAL A 227 12.06 -2.68 7.50
CA VAL A 227 12.95 -1.72 8.16
C VAL A 227 14.20 -1.46 7.31
N GLN A 228 14.76 -2.50 6.69
CA GLN A 228 15.96 -2.42 5.87
C GLN A 228 15.93 -3.45 4.74
N VAL A 229 16.59 -3.13 3.62
CA VAL A 229 16.80 -4.06 2.49
C VAL A 229 18.30 -4.16 2.21
N SER A 230 18.78 -5.36 1.94
CA SER A 230 20.16 -5.71 1.54
C SER A 230 20.13 -6.38 0.16
#